data_AF-A0AA38ASW1-F1
#
_entry.id   AF-A0AA38ASW1-F1
#
_cell.length_a   1.000
_cell.length_b   1.000
_cell.length_c   1.000
_cell.angle_alpha   90.00
_cell.angle_beta   90.00
_cell.angle_gamma   90.00
#
_symmetry.space_group_name_H-M   'P 1'
#
loop_
_entity.id
_entity.type
_entity.pdbx_description
1 polymer ?
#
loop_
_entity_poly.entity_id
_entity_poly.type
_entity_poly.pdbx_seq_one_letter_code
_entity_poly.pdbx_strand_id
1 'polypeptide(L)'
;MNIRNLARVGAAVAVSVGVGAVGVAAPAHAADNIKTFNQEATLNGPDSLPYIGYTVSALRPSSDAVPHRGDLYAAKLVINGYGVNANPAIERFGARSEAGDFYPAILGASNPGELYFDVVGPTPNSVVWNDGIRDILAWVPGQAPTGPTTGSGPNFPDSQSTDVAPAGPAPTEGDNNAIVATPNDIAPAPFQLTEGDVAQPGFNGGRR
;
A
#
# COMPACT_ATOMS: atom_id res chain seq x y z
N MET A 1 -48.92 -9.58 4.18
CA MET A 1 -48.95 -8.22 3.59
C MET A 1 -48.57 -7.25 4.71
N ASN A 2 -47.28 -7.15 5.05
CA ASN A 2 -46.27 -6.19 4.59
C ASN A 2 -46.44 -4.78 5.14
N ILE A 3 -45.90 -4.56 6.35
CA ILE A 3 -45.67 -3.23 6.91
C ILE A 3 -44.20 -2.92 6.64
N ARG A 4 -43.92 -2.03 5.68
CA ARG A 4 -42.57 -1.53 5.42
C ARG A 4 -42.28 -0.40 6.41
N ASN A 5 -41.28 -0.63 7.26
CA ASN A 5 -40.74 0.40 8.15
C ASN A 5 -40.09 1.51 7.32
N LEU A 6 -40.58 2.73 7.52
CA LEU A 6 -39.90 3.96 7.14
C LEU A 6 -39.02 4.37 8.33
N ALA A 7 -37.71 4.41 8.17
CA ALA A 7 -36.82 5.14 9.08
C ALA A 7 -35.80 5.92 8.26
N ARG A 8 -35.94 7.24 8.37
CA ARG A 8 -35.13 8.30 7.78
C ARG A 8 -33.80 8.47 8.55
N VAL A 9 -32.98 9.36 7.98
CA VAL A 9 -31.93 10.18 8.63
C VAL A 9 -30.60 9.43 8.72
N GLY A 10 -29.49 9.91 8.17
CA GLY A 10 -29.07 11.25 7.82
C GLY A 10 -27.63 11.34 8.31
N ALA A 11 -26.66 11.29 7.39
CA ALA A 11 -25.25 11.38 7.75
C ALA A 11 -24.93 12.81 8.21
N ALA A 12 -25.16 13.07 9.49
CA ALA A 12 -24.66 14.26 10.15
C ALA A 12 -23.19 14.01 10.50
N VAL A 13 -22.28 14.52 9.67
CA VAL A 13 -20.89 14.73 10.10
C VAL A 13 -20.92 15.85 11.12
N ALA A 14 -21.04 15.48 12.40
CA ALA A 14 -20.81 16.40 13.50
C ALA A 14 -19.29 16.49 13.72
N VAL A 15 -18.65 17.51 13.14
CA VAL A 15 -17.31 17.93 13.58
C VAL A 15 -17.48 18.61 14.93
N SER A 16 -17.50 17.82 16.01
CA SER A 16 -17.36 18.36 17.35
C SER A 16 -15.89 18.71 17.57
N VAL A 17 -15.53 19.99 17.37
CA VAL A 17 -14.26 20.54 17.86
C VAL A 17 -14.34 20.60 19.38
N GLY A 18 -13.96 19.50 20.02
CA GLY A 18 -13.78 19.42 21.47
C GLY A 18 -12.44 20.03 21.86
N VAL A 19 -12.48 21.11 22.63
CA VAL A 19 -11.32 21.73 23.25
C VAL A 19 -10.77 20.78 24.33
N GLY A 20 -9.49 20.41 24.19
CA GLY A 20 -8.65 19.84 25.26
C GLY A 20 -8.25 18.38 25.09
N ALA A 21 -7.12 18.12 24.43
CA ALA A 21 -6.34 16.89 24.64
C ALA A 21 -4.88 17.09 24.18
N VAL A 22 -3.98 16.50 24.96
CA VAL A 22 -2.54 16.42 24.73
C VAL A 22 -2.25 15.88 23.32
N GLY A 23 -1.51 16.64 22.51
CA GLY A 23 -0.81 16.17 21.32
C GLY A 23 -1.63 15.36 20.32
N VAL A 24 -2.67 15.95 19.71
CA VAL A 24 -3.25 15.38 18.49
C VAL A 24 -2.23 15.52 17.37
N ALA A 25 -1.43 14.47 17.15
CA ALA A 25 -0.58 14.37 15.99
C ALA A 25 -1.48 14.39 14.73
N ALA A 26 -1.03 15.11 13.71
CA ALA A 26 -1.80 15.29 12.49
C ALA A 26 -2.21 13.93 11.87
N PRO A 27 -3.37 13.83 11.21
CA PRO A 27 -3.77 12.60 10.52
C PRO A 27 -2.73 12.23 9.46
N ALA A 28 -2.65 10.95 9.07
CA ALA A 28 -1.68 10.49 8.06
C ALA A 28 -1.77 11.26 6.72
N HIS A 29 -2.93 11.85 6.42
CA HIS A 29 -3.13 12.74 5.27
C HIS A 29 -2.42 14.10 5.37
N ALA A 30 -1.74 14.39 6.48
CA ALA A 30 -0.88 15.55 6.63
C ALA A 30 0.59 15.25 6.28
N ALA A 31 0.92 14.02 5.93
CA ALA A 31 2.27 13.66 5.52
C ALA A 31 2.68 14.39 4.24
N ASP A 32 3.96 14.74 4.15
CA ASP A 32 4.53 15.45 2.99
C ASP A 32 4.39 14.64 1.68
N ASN A 33 4.38 13.31 1.77
CA ASN A 33 4.26 12.41 0.63
C ASN A 33 3.31 11.24 0.93
N ILE A 34 2.09 11.34 0.42
CA ILE A 34 1.05 10.32 0.59
C ILE A 34 1.00 9.42 -0.65
N LYS A 35 0.90 8.12 -0.40
CA LYS A 35 0.72 7.07 -1.39
C LYS A 35 -0.48 6.21 -1.01
N THR A 36 -1.08 5.58 -1.99
CA THR A 36 -2.00 4.47 -1.70
C THR A 36 -1.19 3.24 -1.30
N PHE A 37 -1.75 2.35 -0.51
CA PHE A 37 -1.12 1.06 -0.23
C PHE A 37 -0.68 0.35 -1.52
N ASN A 38 0.45 -0.37 -1.43
CA ASN A 38 1.12 -1.03 -2.55
C ASN A 38 1.73 -0.10 -3.61
N GLN A 39 1.85 1.20 -3.32
CA GLN A 39 2.65 2.13 -4.11
C GLN A 39 3.94 2.46 -3.38
N GLU A 40 5.03 2.61 -4.14
CA GLU A 40 6.32 3.00 -3.60
C GLU A 40 6.32 4.49 -3.20
N ALA A 41 6.86 4.78 -2.02
CA ALA A 41 7.20 6.13 -1.59
C ALA A 41 8.69 6.20 -1.26
N THR A 42 9.35 7.30 -1.64
CA THR A 42 10.80 7.43 -1.55
C THR A 42 11.20 8.51 -0.55
N LEU A 43 12.27 8.24 0.19
CA LEU A 43 13.06 9.27 0.86
C LEU A 43 14.22 9.65 -0.05
N ASN A 44 14.36 10.95 -0.33
CA ASN A 44 15.40 11.47 -1.20
C ASN A 44 16.62 11.92 -0.38
N GLY A 45 17.81 11.74 -0.95
CA GLY A 45 19.06 12.22 -0.38
C GLY A 45 19.31 13.72 -0.64
N PRO A 46 20.47 14.25 -0.21
CA PRO A 46 20.84 15.66 -0.40
C PRO A 46 20.88 16.13 -1.87
N ASP A 47 21.08 15.21 -2.80
CA ASP A 47 21.12 15.42 -4.25
C ASP A 47 19.73 15.31 -4.91
N SER A 48 18.66 15.18 -4.12
CA SER A 48 17.28 14.94 -4.56
C SER A 48 17.06 13.60 -5.30
N LEU A 49 18.06 12.70 -5.32
CA LEU A 49 17.89 11.35 -5.83
C LEU A 49 17.29 10.44 -4.74
N PRO A 50 16.50 9.43 -5.10
CA PRO A 50 15.94 8.51 -4.13
C PRO A 50 17.05 7.71 -3.46
N TYR A 51 17.11 7.76 -2.13
CA TYR A 51 18.09 7.04 -1.30
C TYR A 51 17.52 5.69 -0.82
N ILE A 52 16.23 5.67 -0.47
CA ILE A 52 15.51 4.46 -0.07
C ILE A 52 14.02 4.58 -0.42
N GLY A 53 13.46 3.50 -0.94
CA GLY A 53 12.06 3.35 -1.31
C GLY A 53 11.37 2.33 -0.43
N TYR A 54 10.12 2.60 -0.08
CA TYR A 54 9.28 1.71 0.70
C TYR A 54 7.97 1.47 -0.01
N THR A 55 7.55 0.21 -0.10
CA THR A 55 6.20 -0.17 -0.47
C THR A 55 5.56 -0.91 0.68
N VAL A 56 4.41 -0.41 1.14
CA VAL A 56 3.69 -0.96 2.28
C VAL A 56 2.36 -1.53 1.81
N SER A 57 2.05 -2.78 2.18
CA SER A 57 0.75 -3.37 1.89
C SER A 57 -0.35 -2.79 2.77
N ALA A 58 -1.61 -3.05 2.42
CA ALA A 58 -2.73 -2.71 3.30
C ALA A 58 -2.58 -3.38 4.67
N LEU A 59 -2.94 -2.65 5.73
CA LEU A 59 -3.02 -3.13 7.10
C LEU A 59 -4.06 -4.25 7.24
N ARG A 60 -3.72 -5.26 8.03
CA ARG A 60 -4.59 -6.40 8.32
C ARG A 60 -4.41 -6.84 9.78
N PRO A 61 -5.46 -7.34 10.44
CA PRO A 61 -5.28 -8.09 11.69
C PRO A 61 -4.34 -9.28 11.46
N SER A 62 -3.45 -9.56 12.42
CA SER A 62 -2.54 -10.69 12.41
C SER A 62 -2.79 -11.61 13.61
N SER A 63 -2.55 -12.91 13.41
CA SER A 63 -2.58 -13.95 14.44
C SER A 63 -1.19 -14.45 14.83
N ASP A 64 -0.13 -13.76 14.41
CA ASP A 64 1.24 -14.15 14.71
C ASP A 64 1.53 -14.03 16.21
N ALA A 65 2.45 -14.87 16.70
CA ALA A 65 2.81 -14.94 18.11
C ALA A 65 3.76 -13.80 18.55
N VAL A 66 3.39 -12.55 18.24
CA VAL A 66 4.10 -11.34 18.68
C VAL A 66 3.48 -10.86 19.99
N PRO A 67 4.25 -10.58 21.07
CA PRO A 67 3.69 -10.04 22.29
C PRO A 67 3.03 -8.66 22.07
N HIS A 68 1.77 -8.52 22.48
CA HIS A 68 0.96 -7.30 22.34
C HIS A 68 -0.11 -7.23 23.43
N ARG A 69 -0.74 -6.05 23.62
CA ARG A 69 -1.80 -5.84 24.62
C ARG A 69 -3.19 -5.70 24.01
N GLY A 70 -3.29 -5.15 22.82
CA GLY A 70 -4.53 -4.90 22.08
C GLY A 70 -4.75 -5.90 20.96
N ASP A 71 -5.16 -5.42 19.80
CA ASP A 71 -5.24 -6.25 18.59
C ASP A 71 -3.93 -6.13 17.79
N LEU A 72 -3.35 -7.26 17.40
CA LEU A 72 -2.16 -7.25 16.54
C LEU A 72 -2.55 -6.94 15.09
N TYR A 73 -1.92 -5.94 14.51
CA TYR A 73 -2.00 -5.63 13.08
C TYR A 73 -0.65 -5.80 12.41
N ALA A 74 -0.66 -6.20 11.14
CA ALA A 74 0.53 -6.34 10.33
C ALA A 74 0.38 -5.68 8.95
N ALA A 75 1.52 -5.32 8.37
CA ALA A 75 1.63 -4.88 6.98
C ALA A 75 2.98 -5.34 6.40
N LYS A 76 2.94 -5.91 5.20
CA LYS A 76 4.14 -6.29 4.47
C LYS A 76 4.90 -5.03 4.08
N LEU A 77 6.21 -5.06 4.29
CA LEU A 77 7.14 -4.03 3.87
C LEU A 77 8.04 -4.58 2.76
N VAL A 78 8.21 -3.79 1.69
CA VAL A 78 9.20 -4.04 0.65
C VAL A 78 10.11 -2.82 0.57
N ILE A 79 11.42 -3.07 0.57
CA ILE A 79 12.44 -2.02 0.56
C ILE A 79 13.18 -2.04 -0.76
N ASN A 80 13.34 -0.86 -1.34
CA ASN A 80 14.15 -0.62 -2.51
C ASN A 80 15.33 0.28 -2.14
N GLY A 81 16.54 -0.29 -2.06
CA GLY A 81 17.76 0.45 -1.74
C GLY A 81 18.42 1.11 -2.94
N TYR A 82 17.85 1.04 -4.16
CA TYR A 82 18.41 1.62 -5.39
C TYR A 82 19.91 1.31 -5.61
N GLY A 83 20.36 0.12 -5.23
CA GLY A 83 21.76 -0.31 -5.37
C GLY A 83 22.70 0.13 -4.25
N VAL A 84 22.20 0.84 -3.22
CA VAL A 84 22.95 1.17 -2.00
C VAL A 84 22.47 0.35 -0.81
N ASN A 85 23.37 0.14 0.17
CA ASN A 85 23.00 -0.45 1.46
C ASN A 85 22.44 0.68 2.36
N ALA A 86 21.13 0.89 2.30
CA ALA A 86 20.43 1.88 3.10
C ALA A 86 19.83 1.26 4.37
N ASN A 87 19.90 1.98 5.49
CA ASN A 87 19.25 1.55 6.74
C ASN A 87 17.72 1.70 6.59
N PRO A 88 16.93 0.62 6.73
CA PRO A 88 15.47 0.64 6.67
C PRO A 88 14.76 1.55 7.68
N ALA A 89 15.43 1.85 8.80
CA ALA A 89 14.87 2.65 9.89
C ALA A 89 13.46 2.17 10.32
N ILE A 90 13.31 0.87 10.60
CA ILE A 90 12.04 0.22 10.94
C ILE A 90 11.34 0.90 12.12
N GLU A 91 12.12 1.41 13.07
CA GLU A 91 11.66 2.15 14.26
C GLU A 91 10.90 3.44 13.94
N ARG A 92 10.96 3.92 12.70
CA ARG A 92 10.28 5.13 12.24
C ARG A 92 8.88 4.87 11.70
N PHE A 93 8.50 3.60 11.53
CA PHE A 93 7.17 3.24 11.09
C PHE A 93 6.16 3.24 12.24
N GLY A 94 4.91 3.58 11.92
CA GLY A 94 3.77 3.39 12.80
C GLY A 94 2.47 3.31 12.03
N ALA A 95 1.45 2.72 12.63
CA ALA A 95 0.09 2.74 12.10
C ALA A 95 -0.69 3.92 12.68
N ARG A 96 -1.59 4.51 11.90
CA ARG A 96 -2.45 5.61 12.33
C ARG A 96 -3.93 5.33 12.15
N SER A 97 -4.72 5.70 13.15
CA SER A 97 -6.18 5.77 13.06
C SER A 97 -6.63 6.99 12.24
N GLU A 98 -7.89 6.99 11.80
CA GLU A 98 -8.50 8.13 11.12
C GLU A 98 -8.47 9.41 11.97
N ALA A 99 -8.62 9.25 13.29
CA ALA A 99 -8.57 10.35 14.26
C ALA A 99 -7.13 10.80 14.59
N GLY A 100 -6.11 10.07 14.13
CA GLY A 100 -4.70 10.41 14.32
C GLY A 100 -3.98 9.66 15.44
N ASP A 101 -4.63 8.71 16.12
CA ASP A 101 -3.96 7.84 17.12
C ASP A 101 -2.79 7.12 16.47
N PHE A 102 -1.65 7.08 17.17
CA PHE A 102 -0.41 6.53 16.64
C PHE A 102 0.00 5.25 17.37
N TYR A 103 0.23 4.18 16.60
CA TYR A 103 0.70 2.90 17.09
C TYR A 103 2.09 2.62 16.50
N PRO A 104 3.18 2.76 17.29
CA PRO A 104 4.53 2.55 16.77
C PRO A 104 4.75 1.10 16.34
N ALA A 105 5.63 0.88 15.36
CA ALA A 105 6.07 -0.47 15.00
C ALA A 105 6.70 -1.17 16.22
N ILE A 106 6.31 -2.43 16.45
CA ILE A 106 6.84 -3.23 17.56
C ILE A 106 8.28 -3.62 17.24
N LEU A 107 9.23 -3.05 17.97
CA LEU A 107 10.66 -3.33 17.80
C LEU A 107 10.99 -4.78 18.16
N GLY A 108 11.91 -5.39 17.39
CA GLY A 108 12.30 -6.79 17.55
C GLY A 108 11.35 -7.79 16.89
N ALA A 109 10.08 -7.43 16.68
CA ALA A 109 9.13 -8.20 15.88
C ALA A 109 9.07 -7.70 14.42
N SER A 110 8.98 -6.37 14.25
CA SER A 110 8.98 -5.72 12.93
C SER A 110 10.36 -5.78 12.28
N ASN A 111 10.39 -5.94 10.96
CA ASN A 111 11.60 -6.12 10.17
C ASN A 111 11.39 -5.65 8.71
N PRO A 112 12.45 -5.65 7.86
CA PRO A 112 12.37 -5.24 6.44
C PRO A 112 11.38 -6.01 5.55
N GLY A 113 10.73 -7.08 6.03
CA GLY A 113 9.69 -7.81 5.31
C GLY A 113 8.28 -7.60 5.85
N GLU A 114 8.14 -7.28 7.14
CA GLU A 114 6.83 -7.22 7.82
C GLU A 114 6.89 -6.24 9.00
N LEU A 115 5.87 -5.37 9.09
CA LEU A 115 5.67 -4.45 10.20
C LEU A 115 4.54 -4.96 11.09
N TYR A 116 4.70 -4.87 12.40
CA TYR A 116 3.69 -5.24 13.39
C TYR A 116 3.33 -4.05 14.29
N PHE A 117 2.06 -3.93 14.64
CA PHE A 117 1.52 -2.83 15.44
C PHE A 117 0.60 -3.37 16.53
N ASP A 118 0.75 -2.88 17.77
CA ASP A 118 -0.14 -3.18 18.90
C ASP A 118 -1.25 -2.13 18.96
N VAL A 119 -2.44 -2.48 18.48
CA VAL A 119 -3.58 -1.56 18.37
C VAL A 119 -4.41 -1.62 19.64
N VAL A 120 -4.20 -0.66 20.53
CA VAL A 120 -4.89 -0.54 21.83
C VAL A 120 -6.07 0.44 21.82
N GLY A 121 -6.50 0.90 20.63
CA GLY A 121 -7.55 1.90 20.47
C GLY A 121 -8.26 1.78 19.12
N PRO A 122 -8.72 2.91 18.51
CA PRO A 122 -9.40 2.89 17.22
C PRO A 122 -8.58 2.19 16.12
N THR A 123 -9.28 1.48 15.23
CA THR A 123 -8.64 0.72 14.15
C THR A 123 -7.80 1.64 13.24
N PRO A 124 -6.52 1.31 13.01
CA PRO A 124 -5.71 2.08 12.09
C PRO A 124 -6.13 1.85 10.65
N ASN A 125 -6.09 2.91 9.84
CA ASN A 125 -6.38 2.85 8.41
C ASN A 125 -5.15 3.15 7.55
N SER A 126 -4.03 3.59 8.15
CA SER A 126 -2.85 4.05 7.45
C SER A 126 -1.56 3.61 8.13
N VAL A 127 -0.49 3.52 7.34
CA VAL A 127 0.88 3.35 7.85
C VAL A 127 1.67 4.60 7.50
N VAL A 128 2.50 5.08 8.41
CA VAL A 128 3.32 6.27 8.24
C VAL A 128 4.78 5.96 8.53
N TRP A 129 5.67 6.71 7.89
CA TRP A 129 7.06 6.86 8.28
C TRP A 129 7.24 8.25 8.89
N ASN A 130 7.66 8.32 10.16
CA ASN A 130 7.74 9.54 10.94
C ASN A 130 9.20 9.86 11.31
N ASP A 131 9.62 11.12 11.10
CA ASP A 131 10.99 11.57 11.39
C ASP A 131 11.24 11.92 12.87
N GLY A 132 10.33 11.58 13.76
CA GLY A 132 10.34 11.92 15.19
C GLY A 132 9.66 13.25 15.51
N ILE A 133 9.29 14.03 14.49
CA ILE A 133 8.56 15.29 14.63
C ILE A 133 7.25 15.22 13.84
N ARG A 134 7.30 14.75 12.60
CA ARG A 134 6.17 14.71 11.67
C ARG A 134 6.22 13.51 10.72
N ASP A 135 5.07 13.20 10.16
CA ASP A 135 4.96 12.14 9.15
C ASP A 135 5.54 12.64 7.83
N ILE A 136 6.50 11.91 7.27
CA ILE A 136 7.14 12.24 6.00
C ILE A 136 6.51 11.45 4.87
N LEU A 137 6.31 10.14 5.09
CA LEU A 137 5.64 9.26 4.15
C LEU A 137 4.38 8.69 4.78
N ALA A 138 3.33 8.51 4.00
CA ALA A 138 2.12 7.82 4.44
C ALA A 138 1.57 6.91 3.34
N TRP A 139 1.07 5.74 3.75
CA TRP A 139 0.31 4.81 2.92
C TRP A 139 -1.10 4.71 3.46
N VAL A 140 -2.08 5.04 2.61
CA VAL A 140 -3.51 5.09 2.95
C VAL A 140 -4.33 4.18 2.02
N PRO A 141 -5.58 3.83 2.36
CA PRO A 141 -6.49 3.16 1.44
C PRO A 141 -6.74 4.04 0.21
N GLY A 142 -6.99 3.46 -0.97
CA GLY A 142 -7.31 4.26 -2.18
C GLY A 142 -8.63 5.04 -2.04
N GLN A 143 -8.88 6.15 -2.76
CA GLN A 143 -8.13 6.84 -3.82
C GLN A 143 -7.09 7.84 -3.26
N ALA A 144 -6.02 8.10 -4.04
CA ALA A 144 -5.12 9.23 -3.80
C ALA A 144 -5.94 10.53 -3.68
N PRO A 145 -5.53 11.51 -2.85
CA PRO A 145 -6.17 12.83 -2.83
C PRO A 145 -6.17 13.36 -4.27
N THR A 146 -7.34 13.45 -4.89
CA THR A 146 -7.49 14.23 -6.12
C THR A 146 -7.05 15.64 -5.76
N GLY A 147 -6.11 16.20 -6.52
CA GLY A 147 -5.71 17.61 -6.40
C GLY A 147 -6.92 18.56 -6.46
N PRO A 148 -6.72 19.87 -6.23
CA PRO A 148 -7.81 20.79 -5.96
C PRO A 148 -8.89 20.69 -7.03
N THR A 149 -10.04 20.13 -6.64
CA THR A 149 -11.26 20.14 -7.46
C THR A 149 -11.70 21.59 -7.57
N THR A 150 -11.32 22.23 -8.67
CA THR A 150 -11.91 23.51 -9.05
C THR A 150 -13.36 23.21 -9.40
N GLY A 151 -14.26 23.57 -8.49
CA GLY A 151 -15.68 23.28 -8.61
C GLY A 151 -16.31 23.94 -9.83
N SER A 152 -17.23 23.21 -10.46
CA SER A 152 -18.37 23.66 -11.27
C SER A 152 -19.09 22.39 -11.70
N GLY A 153 -20.33 22.05 -11.39
CA GLY A 153 -21.46 22.58 -10.62
C GLY A 153 -22.51 21.44 -10.63
N PRO A 154 -23.65 21.56 -9.93
CA PRO A 154 -24.64 20.49 -9.87
C PRO A 154 -25.54 20.50 -11.12
N ASN A 155 -25.88 19.33 -11.67
CA ASN A 155 -27.21 19.01 -12.22
C ASN A 155 -27.23 17.63 -12.89
N PHE A 156 -27.99 16.69 -12.33
CA PHE A 156 -28.69 15.67 -13.11
C PHE A 156 -30.03 15.36 -12.43
N PRO A 157 -31.17 15.64 -13.08
CA PRO A 157 -32.37 14.86 -12.87
C PRO A 157 -32.65 13.96 -14.07
N ASP A 158 -32.91 12.71 -13.70
CA ASP A 158 -33.83 11.73 -14.26
C ASP A 158 -33.55 11.09 -15.65
N SER A 159 -33.81 9.78 -15.67
CA SER A 159 -33.79 8.91 -16.82
C SER A 159 -35.19 8.87 -17.46
N GLN A 160 -35.30 9.05 -18.77
CA GLN A 160 -36.40 8.43 -19.51
C GLN A 160 -36.05 8.11 -20.97
N SER A 161 -36.49 6.91 -21.35
CA SER A 161 -36.18 6.12 -22.54
C SER A 161 -36.65 6.69 -23.89
N THR A 162 -35.96 6.28 -24.96
CA THR A 162 -36.44 5.46 -26.12
C THR A 162 -35.76 5.93 -27.41
N ASP A 163 -35.14 5.02 -28.16
CA ASP A 163 -35.63 4.49 -29.44
C ASP A 163 -34.50 3.86 -30.30
N VAL A 164 -34.91 3.05 -31.27
CA VAL A 164 -34.24 1.90 -31.91
C VAL A 164 -33.14 2.22 -32.94
N ALA A 165 -32.28 1.23 -33.18
CA ALA A 165 -31.10 1.14 -34.08
C ALA A 165 -31.33 1.48 -35.58
N PRO A 166 -30.25 1.58 -36.40
CA PRO A 166 -29.69 0.36 -37.00
C PRO A 166 -28.16 0.25 -36.98
N ALA A 167 -27.72 -1.00 -37.13
CA ALA A 167 -26.32 -1.44 -37.18
C ALA A 167 -25.57 -0.95 -38.43
N GLY A 168 -24.33 -0.51 -38.23
CA GLY A 168 -23.30 -0.39 -39.28
C GLY A 168 -22.31 -1.56 -39.18
N PRO A 169 -21.68 -1.98 -40.28
CA PRO A 169 -21.04 -3.29 -40.41
C PRO A 169 -19.82 -3.48 -39.52
N ALA A 170 -19.69 -4.71 -39.00
CA ALA A 170 -18.51 -5.20 -38.29
C ALA A 170 -17.30 -5.28 -39.25
N PRO A 171 -16.07 -4.94 -38.81
CA PRO A 171 -14.88 -5.35 -39.53
C PRO A 171 -14.65 -6.85 -39.33
N THR A 172 -14.51 -7.57 -40.44
CA THR A 172 -14.12 -8.97 -40.50
C THR A 172 -12.67 -9.16 -40.06
N GLU A 173 -12.53 -10.12 -39.16
CA GLU A 173 -11.42 -11.04 -38.90
C GLU A 173 -10.24 -11.02 -39.89
N GLY A 174 -9.05 -10.74 -39.35
CA GLY A 174 -7.78 -11.06 -39.96
C GLY A 174 -6.97 -11.87 -38.94
N ASP A 175 -6.79 -13.15 -39.26
CA ASP A 175 -5.99 -14.14 -38.55
C ASP A 175 -4.63 -13.58 -38.08
N ASN A 176 -4.18 -14.02 -36.90
CA ASN A 176 -3.05 -14.93 -36.75
C ASN A 176 -2.60 -15.04 -35.27
N ASN A 177 -2.73 -16.26 -34.75
CA ASN A 177 -2.01 -16.87 -33.63
C ASN A 177 -2.37 -16.46 -32.20
N ALA A 178 -3.32 -17.22 -31.66
CA ALA A 178 -3.45 -17.48 -30.24
C ALA A 178 -2.12 -17.96 -29.63
N ILE A 179 -1.56 -17.19 -28.71
CA ILE A 179 -0.58 -17.71 -27.74
C ILE A 179 -1.38 -18.39 -26.65
N VAL A 180 -1.62 -19.69 -26.86
CA VAL A 180 -2.04 -20.61 -25.80
C VAL A 180 -0.82 -20.86 -24.92
N ALA A 181 -0.84 -20.38 -23.68
CA ALA A 181 0.18 -20.73 -22.70
C ALA A 181 -0.03 -22.19 -22.23
N THR A 182 0.67 -23.13 -22.85
CA THR A 182 0.87 -24.48 -22.31
C THR A 182 2.12 -24.51 -21.42
N PRO A 183 2.11 -25.21 -20.27
CA PRO A 183 3.19 -25.20 -19.29
C PRO A 183 4.35 -26.12 -19.69
N ASN A 184 5.15 -25.76 -20.71
CA ASN A 184 6.46 -26.38 -20.94
C ASN A 184 7.35 -25.60 -21.94
N ASP A 185 7.63 -24.33 -21.67
CA ASP A 185 8.56 -23.55 -22.50
C ASP A 185 10.00 -23.74 -21.98
N ILE A 186 10.66 -24.80 -22.47
CA ILE A 186 12.09 -25.07 -22.24
C ILE A 186 12.86 -24.14 -23.17
N ALA A 187 13.67 -23.23 -22.59
CA ALA A 187 14.55 -22.35 -23.35
C ALA A 187 15.43 -23.14 -24.32
N PRO A 188 15.56 -22.72 -25.61
CA PRO A 188 16.49 -23.36 -26.52
C PRO A 188 17.95 -23.13 -26.09
N ALA A 189 18.77 -24.17 -26.26
CA ALA A 189 20.19 -24.24 -25.89
C ALA A 189 21.03 -23.09 -26.52
N PRO A 190 22.14 -22.66 -25.88
CA PRO A 190 23.22 -23.57 -25.46
C PRO A 190 23.47 -23.74 -23.95
N PHE A 191 22.64 -23.20 -23.04
CA PHE A 191 22.96 -23.17 -21.60
C PHE A 191 22.35 -24.31 -20.77
N GLN A 192 22.34 -25.55 -21.27
CA GLN A 192 21.99 -26.70 -20.43
C GLN A 192 23.19 -26.99 -19.51
N LEU A 193 23.06 -26.69 -18.22
CA LEU A 193 24.01 -27.13 -17.19
C LEU A 193 23.93 -28.66 -17.13
N THR A 194 25.03 -29.34 -17.44
CA THR A 194 25.08 -30.80 -17.46
C THR A 194 25.42 -31.30 -16.06
N GLU A 195 24.92 -32.47 -15.66
CA GLU A 195 25.17 -33.08 -14.34
C GLU A 195 26.67 -33.28 -14.00
N GLY A 196 27.56 -33.11 -14.99
CA GLY A 196 29.02 -33.08 -14.80
C GLY A 196 29.61 -31.77 -14.25
N ASP A 197 28.87 -30.66 -14.26
CA ASP A 197 29.36 -29.35 -13.76
C ASP A 197 29.16 -29.16 -12.25
N VAL A 198 28.43 -30.07 -11.59
CA VAL A 198 28.07 -29.97 -10.16
C VAL A 198 29.12 -30.63 -9.23
N ALA A 199 30.26 -31.09 -9.78
CA ALA A 199 31.26 -31.87 -9.04
C ALA A 199 32.70 -31.32 -9.12
N GLN A 200 32.91 -30.00 -9.10
CA GLN A 200 34.24 -29.42 -8.85
C GLN A 200 34.36 -28.86 -7.43
N PRO A 201 35.18 -29.48 -6.54
CA PRO A 201 35.58 -28.86 -5.28
C PRO A 201 36.77 -27.94 -5.52
N GLY A 202 36.69 -26.67 -5.10
CA GLY A 202 37.89 -25.85 -4.90
C GLY A 202 37.75 -24.37 -5.18
N PHE A 203 37.30 -23.61 -4.18
CA PHE A 203 37.72 -22.22 -4.01
C PHE A 203 38.31 -22.05 -2.61
N ASN A 204 39.40 -22.77 -2.34
CA ASN A 204 40.27 -22.44 -1.21
C ASN A 204 41.73 -22.66 -1.65
N GLY A 205 42.36 -21.58 -2.11
CA GLY A 205 43.73 -21.60 -2.62
C GLY A 205 44.27 -20.18 -2.71
N GLY A 206 44.77 -19.67 -1.57
CA GLY A 206 45.45 -18.39 -1.50
C GLY A 206 46.69 -18.32 -2.40
N ARG A 207 47.02 -17.09 -2.80
CA ARG A 207 48.32 -16.66 -3.34
C ARG A 207 48.58 -15.30 -2.68
N ARG A 208 49.47 -15.22 -1.68
CA ARG A 208 50.93 -14.99 -1.80
C ARG A 208 51.27 -13.88 -2.78
#